data_AF-A0AAI8GCE7-F1
#
_entry.id   AF-A0AAI8GCE7-F1
#
_cell.length_a   1.000
_cell.length_b   1.000
_cell.length_c   1.000
_cell.angle_alpha   90.00
_cell.angle_beta   90.00
_cell.angle_gamma   90.00
#
_symmetry.space_group_name_H-M   'P 1'
#
loop_
_entity.id
_entity.type
_entity.pdbx_description
1 polymer ?
#
loop_
_entity_poly.entity_id
_entity_poly.type
_entity_poly.pdbx_seq_one_letter_code
_entity_poly.pdbx_strand_id
1 'polypeptide(L)'
;MARPLPIQKTTFPKVERKWYLVDAADKPLGRLATRIALLLQGKNEPTWSPHYDNGNFVVVINAEKVKLTGKKLKQKVYYHHSGYPGGLKSQTAEQILQKHPERLIELAVKRMLPKTTLGRHQFKRLKVYVGETHPHEAQKPEKVELL
;
A
#
# COMPACT_ATOMS: atom_id res chain seq x y z
N MET A 1 15.38 -36.81 -36.34
CA MET A 1 15.98 -36.18 -35.14
C MET A 1 15.03 -35.11 -34.64
N ALA A 2 14.45 -35.27 -33.44
CA ALA A 2 13.58 -34.26 -32.85
C ALA A 2 14.43 -33.05 -32.44
N ARG A 3 14.06 -31.83 -32.89
CA ARG A 3 14.66 -30.59 -32.39
C ARG A 3 14.45 -30.55 -30.88
N PRO A 4 15.49 -30.35 -30.05
CA PRO A 4 15.27 -30.15 -28.62
C PRO A 4 14.34 -28.94 -28.46
N LEU A 5 13.28 -29.10 -27.66
CA LEU A 5 12.39 -27.99 -27.34
C LEU A 5 13.23 -26.82 -26.82
N PRO A 6 12.91 -25.57 -27.19
CA PRO A 6 13.64 -24.42 -26.68
C PRO A 6 13.64 -24.46 -25.16
N ILE A 7 14.80 -24.25 -24.54
CA ILE A 7 14.93 -24.19 -23.07
C ILE A 7 13.98 -23.09 -22.60
N GLN A 8 12.87 -23.47 -21.96
CA GLN A 8 11.90 -22.54 -21.42
C GLN A 8 12.51 -21.88 -20.17
N LYS A 9 13.36 -20.88 -20.38
CA LYS A 9 13.93 -20.09 -19.29
C LYS A 9 12.86 -19.14 -18.78
N THR A 10 12.74 -19.04 -17.45
CA THR A 10 11.94 -18.00 -16.82
C THR A 10 12.48 -16.65 -17.26
N THR A 11 11.67 -15.88 -18.01
CA THR A 11 12.09 -14.59 -18.57
C THR A 11 11.80 -13.49 -17.56
N PHE A 12 12.79 -12.63 -17.31
CA PHE A 12 12.64 -11.44 -16.48
C PHE A 12 12.53 -10.21 -17.37
N PRO A 13 11.35 -9.59 -17.48
CA PRO A 13 11.18 -8.39 -18.30
C PRO A 13 11.81 -7.18 -17.61
N LYS A 14 12.19 -6.18 -18.42
CA LYS A 14 12.63 -4.87 -17.95
C LYS A 14 11.47 -4.19 -17.21
N VAL A 15 11.75 -3.61 -16.04
CA VAL A 15 10.71 -3.01 -15.19
C VAL A 15 10.33 -1.63 -15.70
N GLU A 16 9.08 -1.49 -16.11
CA GLU A 16 8.41 -0.21 -16.32
C GLU A 16 7.36 -0.03 -15.23
N ARG A 17 7.54 0.98 -14.37
CA ARG A 17 6.65 1.20 -13.23
C ARG A 17 5.56 2.19 -13.61
N LYS A 18 4.32 1.77 -13.44
CA LYS A 18 3.14 2.63 -13.58
C LYS A 18 2.87 3.36 -12.26
N TRP A 19 2.16 4.48 -12.38
CA TRP A 19 1.62 5.22 -11.26
C TRP A 19 0.13 5.01 -11.21
N TYR A 20 -0.40 4.68 -10.04
CA TYR A 20 -1.83 4.51 -9.82
C TYR A 20 -2.36 5.54 -8.85
N LEU A 21 -3.51 6.13 -9.18
CA LEU A 21 -4.27 7.00 -8.29
C LEU A 21 -5.45 6.24 -7.71
N VAL A 22 -5.57 6.26 -6.39
CA VAL A 22 -6.61 5.57 -5.62
C VAL A 22 -7.31 6.57 -4.72
N ASP A 23 -8.64 6.63 -4.84
CA ASP A 23 -9.48 7.42 -3.94
C ASP A 23 -9.89 6.58 -2.72
N ALA A 24 -9.57 7.07 -1.52
CA ALA A 24 -9.90 6.40 -0.26
C ALA A 24 -11.29 6.77 0.29
N ALA A 25 -12.00 7.73 -0.31
CA ALA A 25 -13.29 8.20 0.17
C ALA A 25 -14.33 7.06 0.27
N ASP A 26 -14.95 6.92 1.45
CA ASP A 26 -15.98 5.91 1.77
C ASP A 26 -15.56 4.45 1.59
N LYS A 27 -14.29 4.17 1.30
CA LYS A 27 -13.78 2.81 1.10
C LYS A 27 -13.45 2.16 2.45
N PRO A 28 -13.77 0.87 2.65
CA PRO A 28 -13.35 0.13 3.83
C PRO A 28 -11.82 0.00 3.89
N LEU A 29 -11.20 0.52 4.96
CA LEU A 29 -9.73 0.57 5.15
C LEU A 29 -9.03 -0.76 4.81
N GLY A 30 -9.55 -1.88 5.31
CA GLY A 30 -8.93 -3.19 5.13
C GLY A 30 -8.92 -3.66 3.67
N ARG A 31 -10.07 -3.56 2.98
CA ARG A 31 -10.20 -3.99 1.59
C ARG A 31 -9.36 -3.11 0.66
N LEU A 32 -9.36 -1.80 0.93
CA LEU A 32 -8.52 -0.82 0.24
C LEU A 32 -7.03 -1.17 0.39
N ALA A 33 -6.57 -1.39 1.62
CA ALA A 33 -5.17 -1.71 1.89
C ALA A 33 -4.70 -3.00 1.21
N THR A 34 -5.55 -4.03 1.11
CA THR A 34 -5.20 -5.29 0.43
C THR A 34 -4.93 -5.07 -1.05
N ARG A 35 -5.78 -4.30 -1.73
CA ARG A 35 -5.59 -3.98 -3.15
C ARG A 35 -4.36 -3.11 -3.38
N ILE A 36 -4.14 -2.10 -2.54
CA ILE A 36 -2.93 -1.27 -2.58
C ILE A 36 -1.67 -2.14 -2.43
N ALA A 37 -1.66 -3.07 -1.47
CA ALA A 37 -0.53 -3.96 -1.24
C ALA A 37 -0.23 -4.87 -2.45
N LEU A 38 -1.28 -5.32 -3.17
CA LEU A 38 -1.11 -6.10 -4.41
C LEU A 38 -0.45 -5.28 -5.52
N LEU A 39 -0.88 -4.03 -5.72
CA LEU A 39 -0.29 -3.11 -6.70
C LEU A 39 1.17 -2.77 -6.36
N LEU A 40 1.46 -2.52 -5.08
CA LEU A 40 2.83 -2.26 -4.61
C LEU A 40 3.75 -3.48 -4.72
N GLN A 41 3.20 -4.70 -4.64
CA GLN A 41 3.94 -5.95 -4.84
C GLN A 41 4.09 -6.32 -6.32
N GLY A 42 3.29 -5.74 -7.22
CA GLY A 42 3.25 -6.09 -8.64
C GLY A 42 2.53 -7.41 -8.94
N LYS A 43 1.78 -7.96 -7.97
CA LYS A 43 1.07 -9.25 -8.10
C LYS A 43 -0.12 -9.23 -9.06
N ASN A 44 -0.52 -8.04 -9.50
CA ASN A 44 -1.51 -7.84 -10.53
C ASN A 44 -0.95 -8.11 -11.94
N GLU A 45 0.37 -8.08 -12.11
CA GLU A 45 1.02 -8.29 -13.39
C GLU A 45 1.51 -9.73 -13.53
N PRO A 46 1.41 -10.33 -14.73
CA PRO A 46 1.86 -11.70 -14.99
C PRO A 46 3.39 -11.84 -14.91
N THR A 47 4.11 -10.71 -14.91
CA THR A 47 5.57 -10.61 -14.82
C THR A 47 6.09 -10.72 -13.38
N TRP A 48 5.20 -10.92 -12.41
CA TRP A 48 5.54 -10.95 -11.00
C TRP A 48 6.50 -12.10 -10.64
N SER A 49 7.51 -11.77 -9.85
CA SER A 49 8.40 -12.73 -9.25
C SER A 49 8.74 -12.34 -7.81
N PRO A 50 8.70 -13.26 -6.82
CA PRO A 50 8.85 -12.94 -5.41
C PRO A 50 10.15 -12.21 -5.03
N HIS A 51 11.25 -12.51 -5.72
CA HIS A 51 12.57 -11.92 -5.46
C HIS A 51 12.80 -10.61 -6.21
N TYR A 52 11.96 -10.28 -7.20
CA TYR A 52 12.18 -9.19 -8.16
C TYR A 52 11.20 -8.07 -7.90
N ASP A 53 11.66 -6.82 -8.03
CA ASP A 53 10.83 -5.66 -7.74
C ASP A 53 10.15 -5.08 -8.98
N ASN A 54 9.03 -5.67 -9.39
CA ASN A 54 8.19 -5.17 -10.48
C ASN A 54 6.97 -4.34 -10.00
N GLY A 55 6.92 -3.97 -8.72
CA GLY A 55 5.76 -3.27 -8.18
C GLY A 55 5.63 -1.81 -8.65
N ASN A 56 4.39 -1.32 -8.62
CA ASN A 56 4.02 0.00 -9.12
C ASN A 56 4.00 1.07 -8.02
N PHE A 57 3.92 2.34 -8.40
CA PHE A 57 3.68 3.45 -7.48
C PHE A 57 2.19 3.61 -7.24
N VAL A 58 1.81 3.89 -5.99
CA VAL A 58 0.42 4.09 -5.62
C VAL A 58 0.31 5.40 -4.86
N VAL A 59 -0.52 6.29 -5.38
CA VAL A 59 -0.92 7.55 -4.77
C VAL A 59 -2.35 7.39 -4.25
N VAL A 60 -2.54 7.64 -2.96
CA VAL A 60 -3.84 7.60 -2.30
C VAL A 60 -4.25 9.03 -1.95
N ILE A 61 -5.46 9.41 -2.32
CA ILE A 61 -6.07 10.71 -1.98
C ILE A 61 -7.26 10.50 -1.02
N ASN A 62 -7.74 11.58 -0.39
CA ASN A 62 -8.87 11.55 0.56
C ASN A 62 -8.65 10.60 1.75
N ALA A 63 -7.43 10.52 2.28
CA ALA A 63 -7.12 9.59 3.37
C ALA A 63 -7.97 9.82 4.64
N GLU A 64 -8.45 11.04 4.87
CA GLU A 64 -9.34 11.38 5.99
C GLU A 64 -10.74 10.76 5.88
N LYS A 65 -11.22 10.52 4.66
CA LYS A 65 -12.57 10.02 4.36
C LYS A 65 -12.65 8.49 4.37
N VAL A 66 -11.61 7.80 4.85
CA VAL A 66 -11.56 6.34 4.86
C VAL A 66 -12.53 5.74 5.88
N LYS A 67 -13.26 4.70 5.49
CA LYS A 67 -14.30 4.10 6.32
C LYS A 67 -13.78 2.95 7.17
N LEU A 68 -14.05 3.03 8.48
CA LEU A 68 -13.89 1.93 9.42
C LEU A 68 -15.28 1.43 9.84
N THR A 69 -15.55 0.14 9.60
CA THR A 69 -16.88 -0.44 9.85
C THR A 69 -17.15 -0.68 11.34
N GLY A 70 -18.41 -0.51 11.76
CA GLY A 70 -18.85 -0.76 13.14
C GLY A 70 -18.23 0.19 14.17
N LYS A 71 -17.95 -0.31 15.38
CA LYS A 71 -17.38 0.46 16.50
C LYS A 71 -15.84 0.58 16.44
N LYS A 72 -15.22 0.18 15.33
CA LYS A 72 -13.74 0.11 15.18
C LYS A 72 -13.05 1.45 15.33
N LEU A 73 -13.69 2.57 14.95
CA LEU A 73 -13.12 3.91 15.13
C LEU A 73 -12.72 4.18 16.59
N LYS A 74 -13.58 3.79 17.53
CA LYS A 74 -13.37 4.02 18.97
C LYS A 74 -12.61 2.88 19.64
N GLN A 75 -12.86 1.65 19.22
CA GLN A 75 -12.32 0.44 19.89
C GLN A 75 -10.94 0.01 19.38
N LYS A 76 -10.56 0.37 18.14
CA LYS A 76 -9.27 -0.07 17.59
C LYS A 76 -8.16 0.79 18.16
N VAL A 77 -7.36 0.20 19.04
CA VAL A 77 -6.18 0.84 19.63
C VAL A 77 -4.92 0.43 18.87
N TYR A 78 -4.07 1.42 18.58
CA TYR A 78 -2.74 1.27 18.02
C TYR A 78 -1.72 1.55 19.12
N TYR A 79 -0.80 0.61 19.30
CA TYR A 79 0.23 0.69 20.32
C TYR A 79 1.59 0.94 19.70
N HIS A 80 2.42 1.74 20.37
CA HIS A 80 3.84 1.86 20.12
C HIS A 80 4.59 1.90 21.45
N HIS A 81 5.82 1.40 21.45
CA HIS A 81 6.65 1.33 22.64
C HIS A 81 8.00 1.97 22.36
N SER A 82 8.49 2.78 23.29
CA SER A 82 9.79 3.46 23.14
C SER A 82 10.99 2.55 23.41
N GLY A 83 10.80 1.47 24.18
CA GLY A 83 11.86 0.55 24.62
C GLY A 83 12.20 0.70 26.11
N TYR A 84 11.80 1.79 26.75
CA TYR A 84 12.00 2.04 28.18
C TYR A 84 10.83 1.51 29.03
N PRO A 85 11.05 1.16 30.32
CA PRO A 85 9.96 0.83 31.24
C PRO A 85 8.90 1.95 31.29
N GLY A 86 7.62 1.59 31.18
CA GLY A 86 6.52 2.56 31.12
C GLY A 86 6.39 3.30 29.78
N GLY A 87 7.18 2.95 28.77
CA GLY A 87 7.23 3.61 27.46
C GLY A 87 6.09 3.26 26.49
N LEU A 88 5.02 2.62 26.97
CA LEU A 88 3.87 2.23 26.13
C LEU A 88 2.99 3.44 25.86
N LYS A 89 2.79 3.72 24.57
CA LYS A 89 1.89 4.77 24.11
C LYS A 89 0.80 4.13 23.26
N SER A 90 -0.44 4.51 23.54
CA SER A 90 -1.64 4.00 22.86
C SER A 90 -2.41 5.15 22.22
N GLN A 91 -2.99 4.90 21.05
CA GLN A 91 -3.83 5.84 20.33
C GLN A 91 -5.01 5.10 19.70
N THR A 92 -6.22 5.63 19.80
CA THR A 92 -7.37 5.06 19.09
C THR A 92 -7.32 5.40 17.60
N ALA A 93 -8.03 4.63 16.77
CA ALA A 93 -8.13 4.93 15.34
C ALA A 93 -8.70 6.33 15.08
N GLU A 94 -9.68 6.75 15.88
CA GLU A 94 -10.25 8.09 15.88
C GLU A 94 -9.20 9.18 16.15
N GLN A 95 -8.35 9.01 17.17
CA GLN A 95 -7.28 9.96 17.47
C GLN A 95 -6.22 10.04 16.36
N ILE A 96 -5.93 8.92 15.69
CA ILE A 96 -5.02 8.90 14.54
C ILE A 96 -5.64 9.64 13.37
N LEU A 97 -6.93 9.41 13.08
CA LEU A 97 -7.63 10.03 11.97
C LEU A 97 -7.70 11.56 12.13
N GLN A 98 -7.85 12.06 13.36
CA GLN A 98 -7.83 13.50 13.64
C GLN A 98 -6.45 14.15 13.51
N LYS A 99 -5.37 13.46 13.92
CA LYS A 99 -4.02 14.04 13.93
C LYS A 99 -3.26 13.85 12.63
N HIS A 100 -3.30 12.62 12.10
CA HIS A 100 -2.49 12.14 10.99
C HIS A 100 -3.25 11.03 10.25
N PRO A 101 -4.30 11.36 9.48
CA PRO A 101 -5.13 10.37 8.79
C PRO A 101 -4.32 9.50 7.81
N GLU A 102 -3.24 10.03 7.23
CA GLU A 102 -2.31 9.29 6.37
C GLU A 102 -1.75 8.03 7.04
N ARG A 103 -1.44 8.11 8.34
CA ARG A 103 -0.85 7.00 9.09
C ARG A 103 -1.76 5.81 9.18
N LEU A 104 -3.09 6.01 9.15
CA LEU A 104 -4.04 4.92 9.27
C LEU A 104 -3.93 3.96 8.08
N ILE A 105 -3.82 4.52 6.87
CA ILE A 105 -3.65 3.78 5.62
C ILE A 105 -2.24 3.19 5.56
N GLU A 106 -1.22 3.98 5.87
CA GLU A 106 0.17 3.51 5.90
C GLU A 106 0.36 2.31 6.83
N LEU A 107 -0.17 2.36 8.06
CA LEU A 107 -0.06 1.27 9.02
C LEU A 107 -0.79 0.01 8.56
N ALA A 108 -1.93 0.17 7.87
CA ALA A 108 -2.68 -0.95 7.31
C ALA A 108 -1.87 -1.62 6.17
N VAL A 109 -1.38 -0.83 5.21
CA VAL A 109 -0.62 -1.34 4.06
C VAL A 109 0.73 -1.92 4.50
N LYS A 110 1.46 -1.25 5.39
CA LYS A 110 2.75 -1.72 5.93
C LYS A 110 2.65 -3.10 6.54
N ARG A 111 1.52 -3.42 7.19
CA ARG A 111 1.28 -4.75 7.79
C ARG A 111 0.94 -5.82 6.76
N MET A 112 0.55 -5.45 5.54
CA MET A 112 0.24 -6.37 4.44
C MET A 112 1.43 -6.64 3.51
N LEU A 113 2.50 -5.85 3.61
CA LEU A 113 3.73 -6.04 2.85
C LEU A 113 4.68 -7.05 3.53
N PRO A 114 5.57 -7.71 2.76
CA PRO A 114 6.55 -8.62 3.33
C PRO A 114 7.52 -7.88 4.26
N LYS A 115 7.91 -8.50 5.38
CA LYS A 115 8.82 -7.90 6.38
C LYS A 115 10.30 -8.07 5.97
N THR A 116 10.62 -7.71 4.74
CA THR A 116 11.97 -7.83 4.16
C THR A 116 12.52 -6.47 3.75
N THR A 117 13.79 -6.40 3.35
CA THR A 117 14.38 -5.20 2.74
C THR A 117 13.55 -4.76 1.53
N LEU A 118 13.22 -5.69 0.64
CA LEU A 118 12.35 -5.46 -0.52
C LEU A 118 11.02 -4.84 -0.09
N GLY A 119 10.31 -5.40 0.89
CA GLY A 119 9.03 -4.84 1.35
C GLY A 119 9.14 -3.42 1.89
N ARG A 120 10.28 -3.05 2.51
CA ARG A 120 10.55 -1.65 2.91
C ARG A 120 10.72 -0.74 1.69
N HIS A 121 11.34 -1.21 0.61
CA HIS A 121 11.42 -0.47 -0.65
C HIS A 121 10.04 -0.33 -1.31
N GLN A 122 9.25 -1.39 -1.33
CA GLN A 122 7.87 -1.36 -1.85
C GLN A 122 7.02 -0.35 -1.08
N PHE A 123 7.14 -0.30 0.25
CA PHE A 123 6.41 0.65 1.09
C PHE A 123 6.74 2.12 0.77
N LYS A 124 8.00 2.45 0.44
CA LYS A 124 8.41 3.82 0.08
C LYS A 124 7.72 4.36 -1.18
N ARG A 125 7.18 3.48 -2.03
CA ARG A 125 6.43 3.85 -3.24
C ARG A 125 4.98 4.24 -2.97
N LEU A 126 4.46 3.92 -1.78
CA LEU A 126 3.16 4.40 -1.35
C LEU A 126 3.27 5.90 -1.04
N LYS A 127 2.35 6.69 -1.60
CA LYS A 127 2.17 8.11 -1.29
C LYS A 127 0.74 8.30 -0.83
N VAL A 128 0.54 8.85 0.36
CA VAL A 128 -0.79 9.06 0.95
C VAL A 128 -0.97 10.54 1.21
N TYR A 129 -2.08 11.08 0.74
CA TYR A 129 -2.47 12.47 0.90
C TYR A 129 -3.85 12.57 1.56
N VAL A 130 -3.99 13.57 2.42
CA VAL A 130 -5.21 13.80 3.18
C VAL A 130 -6.32 14.34 2.27
N GLY A 131 -6.00 15.35 1.45
CA GLY A 131 -6.94 15.95 0.51
C GLY A 131 -6.98 15.27 -0.86
N GLU A 132 -7.64 15.94 -1.80
CA GLU A 132 -7.87 15.46 -3.17
C GLU A 132 -6.67 15.70 -4.10
N THR A 133 -5.81 16.66 -3.74
CA THR A 133 -4.68 17.08 -4.57
C THR A 133 -3.39 16.34 -4.20
N HIS A 134 -2.60 15.99 -5.22
CA HIS A 134 -1.26 15.43 -5.06
C HIS A 134 -0.24 16.15 -5.96
N PRO A 135 1.04 16.28 -5.55
CA PRO A 135 2.08 16.94 -6.35
C PRO A 135 2.59 16.10 -7.54
N HIS A 136 2.04 14.91 -7.77
CA HIS A 136 2.56 13.93 -8.73
C HIS A 136 1.88 13.94 -10.10
N GLU A 137 1.33 15.08 -10.53
CA GLU A 137 0.62 15.20 -11.82
C GLU A 137 1.51 14.89 -13.03
N ALA A 138 2.80 15.26 -12.98
CA ALA A 138 3.76 15.00 -14.05
C ALA A 138 3.91 13.51 -14.41
N GLN A 139 3.58 12.61 -13.46
CA GLN A 139 3.70 11.16 -13.63
C GLN A 139 2.46 10.52 -14.26
N LYS A 140 1.42 11.31 -14.56
CA LYS A 140 0.15 10.86 -15.18
C LYS A 140 -0.40 9.57 -14.56
N PRO A 141 -0.75 9.59 -13.25
CA PRO A 141 -1.22 8.40 -12.58
C PRO A 141 -2.54 7.90 -13.18
N GLU A 142 -2.63 6.60 -13.43
CA GLU A 142 -3.83 5.93 -13.90
C GLU A 142 -4.82 5.79 -12.74
N LYS A 143 -6.03 6.33 -12.88
CA LYS A 143 -7.06 6.18 -11.86
C LYS A 143 -7.55 4.74 -11.83
N VAL A 144 -7.39 4.07 -10.69
CA VAL A 144 -7.88 2.71 -10.49
C VAL A 144 -9.07 2.76 -9.56
N GLU A 145 -10.25 2.44 -10.10
CA GLU A 145 -11.44 2.25 -9.27
C GLU A 145 -11.36 0.88 -8.60
N LEU A 146 -11.10 0.90 -7.30
CA LEU A 146 -11.11 -0.29 -6.46
C LEU A 146 -12.52 -0.44 -5.86
N LEU A 147 -13.28 -1.43 -6.35
CA LEU A 147 -14.56 -1.89 -5.80
C LEU A 147 -14.39 -3.29 -5.19
#